data_AF-A0A537YIF1-F1
#
_entry.id   AF-A0A537YIF1-F1
#
_cell.length_a   1.000
_cell.length_b   1.000
_cell.length_c   1.000
_cell.angle_alpha   90.00
_cell.angle_beta   90.00
_cell.angle_gamma   90.00
#
_symmetry.space_group_name_H-M   'P 1'
#
loop_
_entity.id
_entity.type
_entity.pdbx_description
1 polymer ?
#
loop_
_entity_poly.entity_id
_entity_poly.type
_entity_poly.pdbx_seq_one_letter_code
_entity_poly.pdbx_strand_id
1 'polypeptide(L)' 'MCGIAGLYSPTGAPNPELVDSMRAALVHRGPDEGSTDAYGRCVLGHQRLRVIDLETGFQPVTN' A
#
# COMPACT_ATOMS: atom_id res chain seq x y z
N MET A 1 -0.68 12.68 6.45
CA MET A 1 -0.83 12.55 4.98
C MET A 1 -0.35 11.16 4.63
N CYS A 2 -1.20 10.28 4.09
CA CYS A 2 -0.89 8.86 3.84
C CYS A 2 0.37 8.62 2.99
N GLY A 3 0.96 7.43 3.12
CA GLY A 3 2.02 6.91 2.26
C GLY A 3 1.49 5.93 1.21
N ILE A 4 2.10 5.92 0.02
CA ILE A 4 1.77 5.00 -1.07
C ILE A 4 3.10 4.48 -1.64
N ALA A 5 3.17 3.19 -1.90
CA ALA A 5 4.29 2.52 -2.57
C ALA A 5 3.74 1.57 -3.63
N GLY A 6 4.55 1.24 -4.63
CA GLY A 6 4.14 0.26 -5.63
C GLY A 6 5.29 -0.13 -6.55
N LEU A 7 5.16 -1.31 -7.12
CA LEU A 7 6.11 -1.88 -8.07
C LEU A 7 5.34 -2.52 -9.21
N TYR A 8 5.65 -2.10 -10.44
CA TYR A 8 5.17 -2.72 -11.66
C TYR A 8 6.31 -3.48 -12.33
N SER A 9 6.01 -4.66 -12.88
CA SER A 9 6.93 -5.44 -13.68
C SER A 9 6.33 -5.78 -15.05
N PRO A 10 7.00 -5.43 -16.17
CA PRO A 10 6.56 -5.81 -17.49
C PRO A 10 6.74 -7.30 -17.78
N THR A 11 7.47 -8.06 -16.95
CA THR A 11 7.88 -9.45 -17.21
C THR A 11 7.46 -10.45 -16.14
N GLY A 12 6.37 -10.19 -15.42
CA GLY A 12 5.80 -11.15 -14.47
C GLY A 12 5.29 -10.48 -13.20
N ALA A 13 5.03 -11.27 -12.15
CA ALA A 13 4.66 -10.75 -10.85
C ALA A 13 5.90 -10.19 -10.12
N PRO A 14 5.88 -8.92 -9.66
CA PRO A 14 6.97 -8.38 -8.86
C PRO A 14 6.97 -8.97 -7.44
N ASN A 15 8.14 -8.98 -6.77
CA ASN A 15 8.25 -9.46 -5.38
C ASN A 15 7.48 -8.51 -4.43
N PRO A 16 6.43 -8.97 -3.72
CA PRO A 16 5.68 -8.13 -2.78
C PRO A 16 6.50 -7.62 -1.59
N GLU A 17 7.53 -8.35 -1.17
CA GLU A 17 8.39 -7.98 0.00
C GLU A 17 9.13 -6.66 -0.22
N LEU A 18 9.45 -6.34 -1.47
CA LEU A 18 10.06 -5.05 -1.83
C LEU A 18 9.07 -3.91 -1.57
N VAL A 19 7.81 -4.08 -1.96
CA VAL A 19 6.77 -3.07 -1.71
C VAL A 19 6.45 -2.97 -0.22
N ASP A 20 6.45 -4.09 0.50
CA ASP A 20 6.33 -4.10 1.97
C ASP A 20 7.43 -3.27 2.65
N SER A 21 8.67 -3.40 2.18
CA SER A 21 9.82 -2.64 2.69
C SER A 21 9.69 -1.14 2.38
N MET A 22 9.29 -0.79 1.15
CA MET A 22 9.00 0.60 0.76
C MET A 22 7.85 1.20 1.60
N ARG A 23 6.78 0.44 1.81
CA ARG A 23 5.64 0.81 2.64
C ARG A 23 6.05 1.01 4.10
N ALA A 24 6.90 0.15 4.66
CA ALA A 24 7.38 0.26 6.04
C ALA A 24 8.18 1.55 6.26
N ALA A 25 8.98 1.99 5.29
CA ALA A 25 9.69 3.28 5.35
C ALA A 25 8.76 4.50 5.43
N LEU A 26 7.49 4.34 5.01
CA LEU A 26 6.47 5.39 5.00
C LEU A 26 5.55 5.39 6.22
N VAL A 27 5.78 4.55 7.25
CA VAL A 27 4.90 4.47 8.45
C VAL A 27 4.67 5.85 9.10
N HIS A 28 5.68 6.72 9.13
CA HIS A 28 5.56 8.07 9.70
C HIS A 28 4.52 8.96 9.00
N ARG A 29 4.07 8.60 7.79
CA ARG A 29 3.04 9.31 7.03
C ARG A 29 1.62 8.82 7.35
N GLY A 30 1.49 7.57 7.81
CA GLY A 30 0.23 6.92 8.13
C GLY A 30 0.45 5.75 9.06
N PRO A 31 0.43 5.96 10.39
CA PRO A 31 0.77 4.94 11.37
C PRO A 31 -0.39 4.01 11.74
N ASP A 32 -1.60 4.27 11.25
CA ASP A 32 -2.81 3.63 11.76
C ASP A 32 -3.07 2.26 11.12
N GLU A 33 -2.92 2.18 9.79
CA GLU A 33 -3.22 0.97 9.01
C GLU A 33 -2.29 0.88 7.79
N GLY A 34 -2.01 -0.32 7.31
CA GLY A 34 -1.26 -0.51 6.07
C GLY A 34 -1.44 -1.91 5.49
N SER A 35 -1.38 -2.01 4.17
CA SER A 35 -1.49 -3.27 3.42
C SER A 35 -0.53 -3.27 2.23
N THR A 36 -0.27 -4.45 1.70
CA THR A 36 0.45 -4.66 0.43
C THR A 36 -0.30 -5.75 -0.33
N ASP A 37 -0.68 -5.42 -1.55
CA ASP A 37 -1.65 -6.18 -2.33
C ASP A 37 -1.10 -6.42 -3.74
N ALA A 38 -1.13 -7.68 -4.17
CA ALA A 38 -0.63 -8.10 -5.47
C ALA A 38 -1.76 -8.12 -6.51
N TYR A 39 -1.50 -7.50 -7.66
CA TYR A 39 -2.39 -7.34 -8.79
C TYR A 39 -1.69 -7.78 -10.08
N GLY A 40 -1.46 -9.08 -10.22
CA GLY A 40 -0.80 -9.67 -11.39
C GLY A 40 0.62 -9.12 -11.60
N ARG A 41 0.76 -8.14 -12.48
CA ARG A 41 2.04 -7.49 -12.82
C ARG A 41 2.38 -6.28 -11.95
N CYS A 42 1.53 -5.97 -10.97
CA CYS A 42 1.70 -4.86 -10.06
C CYS A 42 1.61 -5.36 -8.62
N VAL A 43 2.35 -4.75 -7.71
CA VAL A 43 2.09 -4.82 -6.28
C VAL A 43 1.95 -3.38 -5.79
N LEU A 44 0.90 -3.10 -5.03
CA LEU A 44 0.63 -1.79 -4.43
C LEU A 44 0.71 -1.92 -2.91
N GLY A 45 1.19 -0.90 -2.23
CA GLY A 45 1.21 -0.83 -0.77
C GLY A 45 0.82 0.56 -0.29
N HIS A 46 0.22 0.63 0.89
CA HIS A 46 -0.23 1.90 1.47
C HIS A 46 0.04 1.99 2.98
N GLN A 47 0.19 3.21 3.48
CA GLN A 47 0.24 3.56 4.90
C GLN A 47 -0.81 4.64 5.16
N ARG A 48 -1.85 4.31 5.93
CA ARG A 48 -3.01 5.15 6.14
C ARG A 48 -2.89 5.96 7.43
N LEU A 49 -3.15 7.26 7.31
CA LEU A 49 -3.54 8.12 8.42
C LEU A 49 -5.06 8.27 8.38
N ARG A 50 -5.76 7.79 9.40
CA ARG A 50 -7.22 7.81 9.52
C ARG A 50 -7.69 9.22 9.88
N VAL A 51 -8.19 9.96 8.90
CA VAL A 51 -8.71 11.33 9.08
C VAL A 51 -10.20 11.42 8.75
N ILE A 52 -10.63 10.80 7.66
CA ILE A 52 -12.02 10.74 7.20
C ILE A 52 -12.42 9.28 7.05
N ASP A 53 -13.68 8.99 7.40
CA ASP A 53 -14.25 7.66 7.38
C ASP A 53 -13.36 6.65 8.12
N LEU A 54 -13.26 6.84 9.43
CA LEU A 54 -12.29 6.13 10.25
C LEU A 54 -12.51 4.62 10.13
N GLU A 55 -13.76 4.15 10.12
CA GLU A 55 -14.09 2.72 10.19
C GLU A 55 -14.10 2.02 8.84
N THR A 56 -14.65 2.63 7.77
CA THR A 56 -14.83 1.95 6.48
C THR A 56 -13.87 2.40 5.39
N GLY A 57 -13.07 3.45 5.62
CA GLY A 57 -12.16 4.02 4.63
C GLY A 57 -10.87 3.23 4.37
N PHE A 58 -10.92 1.90 4.45
CA PHE A 58 -9.77 1.03 4.24
C PHE A 58 -9.23 1.13 2.81
N GLN A 59 -7.93 0.87 2.64
CA GLN A 59 -7.26 0.86 1.34
C GLN A 59 -6.55 -0.48 1.14
N PRO A 60 -6.38 -0.96 -0.10
CA PRO A 60 -6.70 -0.30 -1.37
C PRO A 60 -8.21 -0.29 -1.63
N VAL A 61 -8.69 0.78 -2.24
CA VAL A 61 -10.09 0.86 -2.65
C VAL A 61 -10.29 -0.05 -3.87
N THR A 62 -11.39 -0.80 -3.88
CA THR A 62 -11.80 -1.66 -5.00
C THR A 62 -13.14 -1.15 -5.56
N ASN A 63 -13.45 -1.49 -6.82
CA ASN A 63 -14.69 -1.13 -7.50
C ASN A 63 -15.52 -2.38 -7.81
#